data_AF-A0A1M5Q2R0-F1
#
_entry.id   AF-A0A1M5Q2R0-F1
#
_cell.length_a   1.000
_cell.length_b   1.000
_cell.length_c   1.000
_cell.angle_alpha   90.00
_cell.angle_beta   90.00
_cell.angle_gamma   90.00
#
_symmetry.space_group_name_H-M   'P 1'
#
loop_
_entity.id
_entity.type
_entity.pdbx_description
1 polymer ?
#
loop_
_entity_poly.entity_id
_entity_poly.type
_entity_poly.pdbx_seq_one_letter_code
_entity_poly.pdbx_strand_id
1 'polypeptide(L)'
;METIGYTKETLAYEKAAKRVKELKGFYGNLTSYCLVIPFLLALNLLTSPQHLWFYWPMLGWGIGIVAHAVNVFGIGKEWEERKIQELMKQEKNNTKIL
;
A
#
# COMPACT_ATOMS: atom_id res chain seq x y z
N MET A 1 5.21 20.23 -30.41
CA MET A 1 5.21 18.77 -30.11
C MET A 1 6.11 18.40 -28.92
N GLU A 2 6.96 19.30 -28.40
CA GLU A 2 7.85 19.02 -27.25
C GLU A 2 7.17 19.09 -25.88
N THR A 3 6.07 19.82 -25.73
CA THR A 3 5.39 20.01 -24.43
C THR A 3 4.74 18.72 -23.89
N ILE A 4 4.30 17.82 -24.77
CA ILE A 4 3.63 16.57 -24.37
C ILE A 4 4.62 15.54 -23.79
N GLY A 5 5.88 15.55 -24.25
CA GLY A 5 6.94 14.69 -23.73
C GLY A 5 7.30 15.07 -22.28
N TYR A 6 7.52 16.36 -22.03
CA TYR A 6 7.82 16.89 -20.71
C TYR A 6 6.71 16.57 -19.69
N THR A 7 5.43 16.77 -20.05
CA THR A 7 4.30 16.43 -19.16
C THR A 7 4.24 14.94 -18.86
N LYS A 8 4.47 14.04 -19.84
CA LYS A 8 4.47 12.60 -19.59
C LYS A 8 5.63 12.14 -18.71
N GLU A 9 6.84 12.63 -18.96
CA GLU A 9 8.00 12.31 -18.12
C GLU A 9 7.83 12.83 -16.70
N THR A 10 7.32 14.05 -16.53
CA THR A 10 7.05 14.64 -15.20
C THR A 10 5.99 13.84 -14.44
N LEU A 11 4.89 13.46 -15.11
CA LEU A 11 3.84 12.63 -14.51
C LEU A 11 4.34 11.23 -14.11
N ALA A 12 5.19 10.62 -14.93
CA ALA A 12 5.79 9.32 -14.61
C ALA A 12 6.73 9.44 -13.41
N TYR A 13 7.53 10.51 -13.34
CA TYR A 13 8.43 10.81 -12.23
C TYR A 13 7.67 11.07 -10.93
N GLU A 14 6.56 11.82 -11.00
CA GLU A 14 5.71 12.12 -9.85
C GLU A 14 4.99 10.87 -9.33
N LYS A 15 4.49 10.01 -10.22
CA LYS A 15 3.94 8.68 -9.86
C LYS A 15 5.00 7.83 -9.16
N ALA A 16 6.22 7.78 -9.69
CA ALA A 16 7.32 7.01 -9.10
C ALA A 16 7.75 7.57 -7.73
N ALA A 17 7.89 8.89 -7.61
CA ALA A 17 8.24 9.55 -6.35
C ALA A 17 7.17 9.32 -5.27
N LYS A 18 5.89 9.38 -5.64
CA LYS A 18 4.77 9.10 -4.72
C LYS A 18 4.82 7.66 -4.22
N ARG A 19 5.08 6.69 -5.10
CA ARG A 19 5.26 5.26 -4.73
C ARG A 19 6.41 5.08 -3.75
N VAL A 20 7.55 5.72 -3.97
CA VAL A 20 8.72 5.65 -3.07
C VAL A 20 8.40 6.25 -1.70
N LYS A 21 7.69 7.38 -1.66
CA LYS A 21 7.27 8.02 -0.41
C LYS A 21 6.32 7.14 0.40
N GLU A 22 5.35 6.50 -0.26
CA GLU A 22 4.45 5.52 0.35
C GLU A 22 5.22 4.30 0.87
N LEU A 23 6.20 3.79 0.10
CA LEU A 23 7.09 2.71 0.53
C LEU A 23 7.85 3.08 1.81
N LYS A 24 8.43 4.28 1.84
CA LYS A 24 9.24 4.75 2.97
C LYS A 24 8.40 4.86 4.25
N GLY A 25 7.17 5.36 4.13
CA GLY A 25 6.22 5.40 5.25
C GLY A 25 5.83 4.00 5.74
N PHE A 26 5.58 3.07 4.82
CA PHE A 26 5.29 1.68 5.14
C PHE A 26 6.44 0.99 5.88
N TYR A 27 7.68 1.10 5.37
CA TYR A 27 8.85 0.53 6.00
C TYR A 27 9.10 1.10 7.40
N GLY A 28 8.83 2.38 7.63
CA GLY A 28 8.90 2.99 8.95
C GLY A 28 7.95 2.35 9.95
N ASN A 29 6.67 2.19 9.58
CA ASN A 29 5.68 1.52 10.43
C ASN A 29 5.99 0.03 10.63
N LEU A 30 6.43 -0.67 9.58
CA LEU A 30 6.81 -2.09 9.65
C LEU A 30 8.01 -2.31 10.58
N THR A 31 9.02 -1.44 10.50
CA THR A 31 10.20 -1.52 11.38
C THR A 31 9.80 -1.29 12.83
N SER A 32 9.00 -0.25 13.09
CA SER A 32 8.46 0.01 14.44
C SER A 32 7.66 -1.19 14.97
N TYR A 33 6.83 -1.81 14.15
CA TYR A 33 6.07 -3.02 14.53
C TYR A 33 6.99 -4.19 14.86
N CYS A 34 7.99 -4.46 14.01
CA CYS A 34 8.98 -5.52 14.27
C CYS A 34 9.80 -5.30 15.54
N LEU A 35 9.95 -4.07 16.03
CA LEU A 35 10.64 -3.77 17.30
C LEU A 35 9.68 -3.79 18.50
N VAL A 36 8.51 -3.16 18.36
CA VAL A 36 7.54 -2.98 19.44
C VAL A 36 6.87 -4.31 19.81
N ILE A 37 6.51 -5.14 18.83
CA ILE A 37 5.85 -6.42 19.09
C ILE A 37 6.69 -7.41 19.90
N PRO A 38 7.96 -7.70 19.57
CA PRO A 38 8.79 -8.58 20.41
C PRO A 38 9.11 -7.94 21.77
N PHE A 39 9.23 -6.61 21.84
CA PHE A 39 9.38 -5.92 23.12
C PHE A 39 8.14 -6.13 24.02
N LEU A 40 6.94 -5.98 23.48
CA LEU A 40 5.68 -6.25 24.17
C LEU A 40 5.53 -7.73 24.53
N LEU A 41 5.95 -8.63 23.66
CA LEU A 41 5.95 -10.07 23.92
C LEU A 41 6.87 -10.40 25.10
N ALA A 42 8.08 -9.85 25.13
CA ALA A 42 9.01 -10.03 26.24
C ALA A 42 8.43 -9.47 27.56
N LEU A 43 7.87 -8.26 27.54
CA LEU A 43 7.19 -7.69 28.70
C LEU A 43 6.00 -8.53 29.17
N ASN A 44 5.21 -9.06 28.23
CA ASN A 44 4.07 -9.89 28.55
C ASN A 44 4.51 -11.18 29.28
N LEU A 45 5.55 -11.85 28.78
CA LEU A 45 6.11 -13.04 29.42
C LEU A 45 6.71 -12.74 30.80
N LEU A 46 7.28 -11.54 31.00
CA LEU A 46 7.85 -11.13 32.28
C LEU A 46 6.80 -10.73 33.31
N THR A 47 5.73 -10.03 32.90
CA THR A 47 4.73 -9.48 33.83
C THR A 47 3.58 -10.45 34.09
N SER A 48 3.09 -11.15 33.06
CA SER A 48 1.89 -11.99 33.18
C SER A 48 1.86 -13.07 32.08
N PRO A 49 2.66 -14.14 32.21
CA PRO A 49 2.70 -15.21 31.21
C PRO A 49 1.36 -15.96 31.05
N GLN A 50 0.47 -15.84 32.02
CA GLN A 50 -0.88 -16.42 31.96
C GLN A 50 -1.86 -15.59 31.12
N HIS A 51 -1.56 -14.32 30.83
CA HIS A 51 -2.45 -13.43 30.11
C HIS A 51 -1.73 -12.73 28.94
N LEU A 52 -1.88 -13.31 27.76
CA LEU A 52 -1.22 -12.89 26.51
C LEU A 52 -1.86 -11.63 25.90
N TRP A 53 -1.84 -10.51 26.62
CA TRP A 53 -2.39 -9.24 26.15
C TRP A 53 -1.68 -8.66 24.92
N PHE A 54 -0.46 -9.11 24.59
CA PHE A 54 0.30 -8.64 23.44
C PHE A 54 -0.39 -8.89 22.09
N TYR A 55 -1.32 -9.85 22.01
CA TYR A 55 -2.11 -10.13 20.80
C TYR A 55 -3.00 -8.94 20.39
N TRP A 56 -3.50 -8.15 21.35
CA TRP A 56 -4.34 -6.99 21.04
C TRP A 56 -3.61 -5.92 20.23
N PRO A 57 -2.46 -5.37 20.68
CA PRO A 57 -1.68 -4.45 19.87
C PRO A 57 -1.11 -5.12 18.61
N MET A 58 -0.73 -6.41 18.67
CA MET A 58 -0.27 -7.15 17.50
C MET A 58 -1.33 -7.19 16.39
N LEU A 59 -2.57 -7.57 16.71
CA LEU A 59 -3.65 -7.68 15.73
C LEU A 59 -4.15 -6.30 15.30
N GLY A 60 -4.33 -5.37 16.24
CA GLY A 60 -4.81 -4.01 15.94
C GLY A 60 -3.86 -3.26 14.99
N TRP A 61 -2.56 -3.22 15.30
CA TRP A 61 -1.58 -2.62 14.39
C TRP A 61 -1.26 -3.50 13.18
N GLY A 62 -1.29 -4.82 13.33
CA GLY A 62 -1.00 -5.76 12.25
C GLY A 62 -1.96 -5.58 11.08
N ILE A 63 -3.25 -5.40 11.34
CA ILE A 63 -4.25 -5.14 10.30
C ILE A 63 -3.94 -3.83 9.55
N GLY A 64 -3.57 -2.78 10.27
CA GLY A 64 -3.19 -1.49 9.67
C GLY A 64 -1.98 -1.61 8.73
N ILE A 65 -0.96 -2.37 9.14
CA ILE A 65 0.23 -2.64 8.33
C ILE A 65 -0.11 -3.48 7.11
N VAL A 66 -0.91 -4.53 7.26
CA VAL A 66 -1.34 -5.37 6.13
C VAL A 66 -2.14 -4.55 5.12
N ALA A 67 -3.08 -3.70 5.57
CA ALA A 67 -3.82 -2.79 4.69
C ALA A 67 -2.90 -1.82 3.94
N HIS A 68 -1.92 -1.26 4.63
CA HIS A 68 -0.91 -0.40 4.01
C HIS A 68 -0.02 -1.15 3.02
N ALA A 69 0.36 -2.41 3.34
CA ALA A 69 1.13 -3.27 2.47
C ALA A 69 0.37 -3.57 1.18
N VAL A 70 -0.91 -3.92 1.26
CA VAL A 70 -1.75 -4.17 0.08
C VAL A 70 -1.83 -2.94 -0.82
N ASN A 71 -1.98 -1.74 -0.23
CA ASN A 71 -2.03 -0.48 -0.97
C ASN A 71 -0.68 -0.13 -1.64
N VAL A 72 0.43 -0.39 -0.96
CA VAL A 72 1.79 -0.12 -1.43
C VAL A 72 2.24 -1.10 -2.52
N PHE A 73 2.11 -2.41 -2.25
CA PHE A 73 2.45 -3.48 -3.18
C PHE A 73 1.45 -3.59 -4.34
N GLY A 74 0.29 -2.95 -4.23
CA GLY A 74 -0.56 -2.67 -5.38
C GLY A 74 -1.27 -3.90 -5.94
N ILE A 75 -1.59 -4.89 -5.10
CA ILE A 75 -2.33 -6.10 -5.50
C ILE A 75 -3.64 -5.74 -6.22
N GLY A 76 -4.21 -4.55 -5.97
CA GLY A 76 -5.38 -4.03 -6.69
C GLY A 76 -5.11 -3.02 -7.80
N LYS A 77 -3.95 -2.31 -7.81
CA LYS A 77 -3.72 -1.20 -8.76
C LYS A 77 -3.62 -1.68 -10.20
N GLU A 78 -2.98 -2.82 -10.44
CA GLU A 78 -2.87 -3.39 -11.79
C GLU A 78 -4.23 -3.91 -12.29
N TRP A 79 -5.04 -4.46 -11.39
CA TRP A 79 -6.42 -4.87 -11.70
C TRP A 79 -7.31 -3.65 -12.01
N GLU A 80 -7.20 -2.57 -11.22
CA GLU A 80 -7.91 -1.30 -11.46
C GLU A 80 -7.54 -0.68 -12.80
N GLU A 81 -6.24 -0.55 -13.10
CA GLU A 81 -5.75 0.06 -14.35
C GLU A 81 -6.19 -0.77 -15.56
N ARG A 82 -6.24 -2.11 -15.43
CA ARG A 82 -6.82 -3.01 -16.44
C ARG A 82 -8.32 -2.82 -16.62
N LYS A 83 -9.08 -2.65 -15.55
CA LYS A 83 -10.54 -2.45 -15.60
C LYS A 83 -10.90 -1.11 -16.25
N ILE A 84 -10.16 -0.06 -15.93
CA ILE A 84 -10.31 1.26 -16.54
C ILE A 84 -10.01 1.20 -18.05
N GLN A 85 -8.93 0.52 -18.44
CA GLN A 85 -8.60 0.29 -19.85
C GLN A 85 -9.71 -0.48 -20.59
N GLU A 86 -10.29 -1.51 -19.96
CA GLU A 86 -11.43 -2.26 -20.50
C GLU A 86 -12.64 -1.35 -20.77
N LEU A 87 -13.05 -0.56 -19.77
CA LEU A 87 -14.22 0.33 -19.89
C LEU A 87 -14.02 1.41 -20.96
N MET A 88 -12.85 2.05 -21.00
CA MET A 88 -12.53 3.04 -22.05
C MET A 88 -12.54 2.41 -23.45
N LYS A 89 -12.09 1.15 -23.58
CA LYS A 89 -12.10 0.42 -24.86
C LYS A 89 -13.52 0.04 -25.27
N GLN A 90 -14.39 -0.27 -24.32
CA GLN A 90 -15.82 -0.53 -24.58
C GLN A 90 -16.56 0.74 -25.02
N GLU A 91 -16.35 1.89 -24.35
CA GLU A 91 -16.90 3.16 -24.81
C GLU A 91 -16.46 3.52 -26.22
N LYS A 92 -15.15 3.40 -26.50
CA LYS A 92 -14.60 3.74 -27.83
C LYS A 92 -15.12 2.83 -28.95
N ASN A 93 -15.44 1.58 -28.64
CA ASN A 93 -16.09 0.66 -29.59
C ASN A 93 -17.57 0.97 -29.75
N ASN A 94 -18.28 1.37 -28.69
CA ASN A 94 -19.70 1.70 -28.75
C ASN A 94 -19.95 3.00 -29.55
N THR A 95 -19.10 4.02 -29.36
CA THR A 95 -19.16 5.27 -30.16
C THR A 95 -18.79 5.07 -31.63
N LYS A 96 -18.10 3.98 -32.00
CA LYS A 96 -17.79 3.66 -33.40
C LYS A 96 -18.90 2.92 -34.14
N ILE A 97 -19.90 2.41 -33.42
CA ILE A 97 -21.00 1.61 -33.96
C ILE A 97 -22.28 2.45 -34.16
N LEU A 98 -22.32 3.68 -33.63
CA LEU A 98 -23.28 4.74 -33.96
C LEU A 98 -22.72 5.64 -35.07
#